data_AF-A0AAP0MAB3-F1
#
_entry.id   AF-A0AAP0MAB3-F1
#
_cell.length_a   1.000
_cell.length_b   1.000
_cell.length_c   1.000
_cell.angle_alpha   90.00
_cell.angle_beta   90.00
_cell.angle_gamma   90.00
#
_symmetry.space_group_name_H-M   'P 1'
#
loop_
_entity.id
_entity.type
_entity.pdbx_description
1 polymer ?
#
loop_
_entity_poly.entity_id
_entity_poly.type
_entity_poly.pdbx_seq_one_letter_code
_entity_poly.pdbx_strand_id
1 'polypeptide(L)'
;MLDSSERFLNKLALRIIYYWKLRNRTEHLKWFFPCSDFEVDYESNENASIVYAALAIDKELQPDKLKRQISVINGKLLVHFEAVEARFLRASFSAFVDVLTLATKTIEQFGHGTEL
;
A
#
# COMPACT_ATOMS: atom_id res chain seq x y z
N MET A 1 16.55 -6.61 19.23
CA MET A 1 17.26 -6.71 17.95
C MET A 1 16.19 -6.54 16.88
N LEU A 2 16.11 -5.38 16.22
CA LEU A 2 15.07 -5.11 15.22
C LEU A 2 15.27 -6.02 14.01
N ASP A 3 14.18 -6.56 13.47
CA ASP A 3 14.22 -7.44 12.30
C ASP A 3 14.72 -6.69 11.06
N SER A 4 15.29 -7.42 10.10
CA SER A 4 15.78 -6.86 8.83
C SER A 4 14.70 -6.09 8.06
N SER A 5 13.44 -6.50 8.17
CA SER A 5 12.30 -5.77 7.60
C SER A 5 12.09 -4.42 8.28
N GLU A 6 12.09 -4.36 9.62
CA GLU A 6 11.94 -3.10 10.38
C GLU A 6 13.09 -2.12 10.12
N ARG A 7 14.32 -2.62 9.92
CA ARG A 7 15.47 -1.77 9.58
C ARG A 7 15.36 -1.15 8.19
N PHE A 8 14.78 -1.88 7.24
CA PHE A 8 14.50 -1.37 5.90
C PHE A 8 13.42 -0.28 5.93
N LEU A 9 12.32 -0.53 6.66
CA LEU A 9 11.24 0.44 6.85
C LEU A 9 11.73 1.73 7.53
N ASN A 10 12.58 1.63 8.56
CA ASN A 10 13.15 2.78 9.23
C ASN A 10 14.11 3.60 8.34
N LYS A 11 14.94 2.94 7.53
CA LYS A 11 15.81 3.63 6.56
C LYS A 11 15.01 4.34 5.47
N LEU A 12 13.94 3.71 4.98
CA LEU A 12 13.05 4.30 3.99
C LEU A 12 12.33 5.53 4.57
N ALA A 13 11.82 5.43 5.80
CA ALA A 13 11.17 6.52 6.50
C ALA A 13 12.10 7.73 6.69
N LEU A 14 13.36 7.51 7.12
CA LEU A 14 14.35 8.57 7.25
C LEU A 14 14.69 9.24 5.92
N ARG A 15 14.75 8.46 4.83
CA ARG A 15 14.99 9.00 3.48
C ARG A 15 13.84 9.89 3.05
N ILE A 16 12.60 9.49 3.31
CA ILE A 16 11.39 10.26 3.03
C ILE A 16 11.39 11.58 3.82
N ILE A 17 11.75 11.55 5.10
CA ILE A 17 11.86 12.76 5.95
C ILE A 17 12.97 13.71 5.43
N TYR A 18 14.12 13.16 5.01
CA TYR A 18 15.21 13.96 4.46
C TYR A 18 14.79 14.66 3.15
N TYR A 19 14.14 13.94 2.24
CA TYR A 19 13.61 14.53 1.01
C TYR A 19 12.50 15.55 1.28
N TRP A 20 11.71 15.37 2.34
CA TRP A 20 10.73 16.36 2.81
C TRP A 20 11.40 17.66 3.27
N LYS A 21 12.48 17.57 4.05
CA LYS A 21 13.22 18.76 4.54
C LYS A 21 13.91 19.54 3.42
N LEU A 22 14.41 18.86 2.39
CA LEU A 22 15.13 19.49 1.28
C LEU A 22 14.20 20.19 0.28
N ARG A 23 12.90 19.86 0.25
CA ARG A 23 11.96 20.27 -0.82
C ARG A 23 10.89 21.30 -0.40
N ASN A 24 10.88 21.76 0.85
CA ASN A 24 10.01 22.84 1.36
C ASN A 24 10.37 24.26 0.83
N ARG A 25 10.82 24.39 -0.43
CA ARG A 25 11.20 25.67 -1.04
C ARG A 25 10.41 26.08 -2.28
N THR A 26 9.49 25.25 -2.79
CA THR A 26 8.75 25.55 -4.02
C THR A 26 7.29 25.09 -3.90
N GLU A 27 6.39 26.06 -3.89
CA GLU A 27 4.93 25.92 -3.81
C GLU A 27 4.30 25.52 -5.17
N HIS A 28 3.02 25.09 -5.13
CA HIS A 28 2.10 24.88 -6.27
C HIS A 28 2.04 23.51 -7.01
N LEU A 29 2.08 22.38 -6.30
CA LEU A 29 1.56 21.12 -6.85
C LEU A 29 0.49 20.52 -5.92
N LYS A 30 -0.74 20.42 -6.42
CA LYS A 30 -1.98 20.06 -5.68
C LYS A 30 -1.97 18.62 -5.12
N TRP A 31 -1.02 17.79 -5.53
CA TRP A 31 -0.78 16.42 -5.04
C TRP A 31 0.71 16.30 -4.74
N PHE A 32 1.12 16.74 -3.55
CA PHE A 32 2.51 17.08 -3.22
C PHE A 32 3.36 15.91 -2.70
N PHE A 33 2.78 14.71 -2.55
CA PHE A 33 3.49 13.56 -2.00
C PHE A 33 3.79 12.54 -3.11
N PRO A 34 5.02 11.99 -3.14
CA PRO A 34 5.39 11.05 -4.18
C PRO A 34 4.44 9.86 -4.08
N CYS A 35 3.73 9.65 -5.18
CA CYS A 35 3.08 8.41 -5.56
C CYS A 35 3.74 7.20 -4.90
N SER A 36 3.02 6.51 -4.02
CA SER A 36 3.52 5.28 -3.40
C SER A 36 2.90 4.10 -4.14
N ASP A 37 3.56 3.71 -5.22
CA ASP A 37 3.24 2.48 -5.92
C ASP A 37 3.88 1.30 -5.17
N PHE A 38 3.11 0.24 -4.97
CA PHE A 38 3.69 -1.03 -4.59
C PHE A 38 2.94 -2.21 -5.18
N GLU A 39 3.66 -3.31 -5.31
CA GLU A 39 3.22 -4.54 -5.97
C GLU A 39 3.41 -5.72 -5.02
N VAL A 40 2.45 -6.64 -5.03
CA VAL A 40 2.56 -7.94 -4.38
C VAL A 40 2.28 -9.03 -5.41
N ASP A 41 3.19 -9.98 -5.54
CA ASP A 41 3.03 -11.13 -6.41
C ASP A 41 2.40 -12.28 -5.65
N TYR A 42 1.27 -12.79 -6.15
CA TYR A 42 0.56 -13.93 -5.57
C TYR A 42 0.66 -15.19 -6.45
N GLU A 43 1.41 -15.13 -7.56
CA GLU A 43 1.65 -16.21 -8.54
C GLU A 43 0.40 -16.77 -9.24
N SER A 44 -0.80 -16.48 -8.72
CA SER A 44 -2.11 -16.88 -9.24
C SER A 44 -3.04 -15.67 -9.31
N ASN A 45 -3.71 -15.54 -10.46
CA ASN A 45 -4.71 -14.48 -10.65
C ASN A 45 -5.90 -14.66 -9.70
N GLU A 46 -6.25 -15.90 -9.37
CA GLU A 46 -7.32 -16.20 -8.41
C GLU A 46 -6.97 -15.68 -7.01
N ASN A 47 -5.77 -16.00 -6.52
CA ASN A 47 -5.28 -15.51 -5.22
C ASN A 47 -5.24 -13.98 -5.17
N ALA A 48 -4.66 -13.34 -6.20
CA ALA A 48 -4.61 -11.89 -6.28
C ALA A 48 -6.02 -11.26 -6.32
N SER A 49 -6.97 -11.91 -7.00
CA SER A 49 -8.37 -11.46 -7.08
C SER A 49 -9.12 -11.61 -5.74
N ILE A 50 -8.86 -12.68 -4.98
CA ILE A 50 -9.44 -12.86 -3.64
C ILE A 50 -8.91 -11.78 -2.69
N VAL A 51 -7.59 -11.50 -2.70
CA VAL A 51 -7.02 -10.41 -1.90
C VAL A 51 -7.60 -9.06 -2.33
N TYR A 52 -7.69 -8.80 -3.64
CA TYR A 52 -8.32 -7.60 -4.17
C TYR A 52 -9.75 -7.42 -3.64
N ALA A 53 -10.57 -8.48 -3.71
CA ALA A 53 -11.95 -8.45 -3.26
C ALA A 53 -12.06 -8.16 -1.75
N ALA A 54 -11.13 -8.67 -0.93
CA ALA A 54 -11.08 -8.37 0.49
C ALA A 54 -10.68 -6.91 0.78
N LEU A 55 -9.84 -6.30 -0.06
CA LEU A 55 -9.31 -4.94 0.14
C LEU A 55 -10.15 -3.84 -0.52
N ALA A 56 -10.94 -4.15 -1.54
CA ALA A 56 -11.69 -3.18 -2.33
C ALA A 56 -13.01 -2.72 -1.69
N ILE A 57 -13.39 -3.28 -0.54
CA ILE A 57 -14.71 -3.10 0.08
C ILE A 57 -14.89 -1.67 0.62
N ASP A 58 -13.82 -1.07 1.14
CA ASP A 58 -13.89 0.26 1.76
C ASP A 58 -13.43 1.37 0.82
N LYS A 59 -14.31 2.36 0.65
CA LYS A 59 -13.97 3.64 0.03
C LYS A 59 -13.16 4.47 1.01
N GLU A 60 -12.19 5.23 0.50
CA GLU A 60 -11.44 6.17 1.32
C GLU A 60 -12.36 7.20 1.98
N LEU A 61 -12.15 7.47 3.27
CA LEU A 61 -12.96 8.40 4.07
C LEU A 61 -12.93 9.84 3.54
N GLN A 62 -11.84 10.24 2.86
CA GLN A 62 -11.64 11.58 2.32
C GLN A 62 -11.06 11.50 0.90
N PRO A 63 -11.89 11.18 -0.11
CA PRO A 63 -11.45 10.94 -1.49
C PRO A 63 -10.89 12.19 -2.19
N ASP A 64 -11.19 13.38 -1.65
CA ASP A 64 -10.63 14.67 -2.06
C ASP A 64 -9.19 14.87 -1.60
N LYS A 65 -8.77 14.17 -0.54
CA LYS A 65 -7.45 14.30 0.08
C LYS A 65 -6.55 13.10 -0.10
N LEU A 66 -7.15 11.95 -0.36
CA LEU A 66 -6.47 10.67 -0.52
C LEU A 66 -7.22 9.83 -1.55
N LYS A 67 -6.47 9.30 -2.52
CA LYS A 67 -6.97 8.35 -3.49
C LYS A 67 -6.13 7.09 -3.41
N ARG A 68 -6.82 5.96 -3.46
CA ARG A 68 -6.23 4.64 -3.58
C ARG A 68 -6.81 3.96 -4.81
N GLN A 69 -5.94 3.42 -5.64
CA GLN A 69 -6.32 2.58 -6.77
C GLN A 69 -5.68 1.21 -6.57
N ILE A 70 -6.45 0.17 -6.82
CA ILE A 70 -6.01 -1.22 -6.71
C ILE A 70 -6.38 -1.90 -8.01
N SER A 71 -5.46 -2.67 -8.58
CA SER A 71 -5.67 -3.47 -9.78
C SER A 71 -4.98 -4.81 -9.67
N VAL A 72 -5.52 -5.82 -10.37
CA VAL A 72 -4.90 -7.14 -10.48
C VAL A 72 -4.44 -7.33 -11.91
N ILE A 73 -3.15 -7.62 -12.11
CA ILE A 73 -2.56 -7.86 -13.43
C ILE A 73 -1.62 -9.05 -13.32
N ASN A 74 -1.84 -10.10 -14.12
CA ASN A 74 -0.95 -11.26 -14.22
C ASN A 74 -0.59 -11.92 -12.87
N GLY A 75 -1.57 -12.11 -11.98
CA GLY A 75 -1.30 -12.70 -10.66
C GLY A 75 -0.69 -11.75 -9.64
N LYS A 76 -0.53 -10.47 -9.99
CA LYS A 76 0.02 -9.42 -9.12
C LYS A 76 -1.05 -8.44 -8.72
N LEU A 77 -1.00 -8.00 -7.47
CA LEU A 77 -1.79 -6.89 -6.94
C LEU A 77 -0.96 -5.62 -7.04
N LEU A 78 -1.43 -4.65 -7.82
CA LEU A 78 -0.81 -3.33 -7.96
C LEU A 78 -1.65 -2.31 -7.22
N VAL A 79 -0.99 -1.52 -6.36
CA VAL A 79 -1.64 -0.51 -5.52
C VAL A 79 -0.96 0.83 -5.71
N HIS A 80 -1.77 1.85 -5.93
CA HIS A 80 -1.34 3.22 -6.16
C HIS A 80 -2.03 4.16 -5.17
N PHE A 81 -1.24 4.99 -4.49
CA PHE A 81 -1.72 5.98 -3.54
C PHE A 81 -1.33 7.40 -3.96
N GLU A 82 -2.30 8.30 -3.89
CA GLU A 82 -2.10 9.75 -4.03
C GLU A 82 -2.68 10.46 -2.82
N ALA A 83 -1.93 11.39 -2.23
CA ALA A 83 -2.43 12.19 -1.13
C ALA A 83 -1.99 13.65 -1.24
N VAL A 84 -2.84 14.53 -0.74
CA VAL A 84 -2.55 15.97 -0.65
C VAL A 84 -1.54 16.24 0.48
N GLU A 85 -1.55 15.42 1.54
CA GLU A 85 -0.62 15.55 2.67
C GLU A 85 -0.03 14.20 3.13
N ALA A 86 1.24 14.19 3.54
CA ALA A 86 1.93 12.99 4.08
C ALA A 86 1.17 12.32 5.23
N ARG A 87 0.46 13.09 6.06
CA ARG A 87 -0.28 12.52 7.19
C ARG A 87 -1.43 11.61 6.74
N PHE A 88 -2.11 11.95 5.64
CA PHE A 88 -3.18 11.14 5.08
C PHE A 88 -2.62 9.89 4.41
N LEU A 89 -1.53 10.05 3.64
CA LEU A 89 -0.83 8.92 3.04
C LEU A 89 -0.36 7.93 4.11
N ARG A 90 0.34 8.41 5.16
CA ARG A 90 0.85 7.58 6.24
C ARG A 90 -0.27 6.81 6.93
N ALA A 91 -1.34 7.49 7.32
CA ALA A 91 -2.44 6.86 8.06
C ALA A 91 -3.14 5.78 7.24
N SER A 92 -3.51 6.08 5.98
CA SER A 92 -4.21 5.10 5.15
C SER A 92 -3.29 3.98 4.66
N PHE A 93 -2.05 4.28 4.28
CA PHE A 93 -1.08 3.27 3.89
C PHE A 93 -0.80 2.27 5.02
N SER A 94 -0.62 2.74 6.25
CA SER A 94 -0.44 1.85 7.41
C SER A 94 -1.64 0.93 7.60
N ALA A 95 -2.85 1.49 7.65
CA ALA A 95 -4.07 0.69 7.79
C ALA A 95 -4.26 -0.31 6.64
N PHE A 96 -3.93 0.10 5.41
CA PHE A 96 -4.00 -0.76 4.23
C PHE A 96 -3.04 -1.95 4.33
N VAL A 97 -1.78 -1.71 4.72
CA VAL A 97 -0.78 -2.78 4.87
C VAL A 97 -1.15 -3.76 5.97
N ASP A 98 -1.78 -3.29 7.06
CA ASP A 98 -2.26 -4.18 8.12
C ASP A 98 -3.32 -5.17 7.58
N VAL A 99 -4.31 -4.68 6.84
CA VAL A 99 -5.37 -5.52 6.25
C VAL A 99 -4.83 -6.40 5.13
N LEU A 100 -3.94 -5.88 4.28
CA LEU A 100 -3.25 -6.65 3.24
C LEU A 100 -2.48 -7.83 3.85
N THR A 101 -1.74 -7.59 4.94
CA THR A 101 -0.98 -8.63 5.63
C THR A 101 -1.90 -9.73 6.15
N LEU A 102 -3.07 -9.35 6.69
CA LEU A 102 -4.07 -10.32 7.14
C LEU A 102 -4.64 -11.14 5.97
N ALA A 103 -5.02 -10.48 4.87
CA ALA A 103 -5.56 -11.13 3.69
C ALA A 103 -4.54 -12.09 3.05
N THR A 104 -3.28 -11.65 2.91
CA THR A 104 -2.18 -12.48 2.41
C THR A 104 -1.99 -13.71 3.27
N LYS A 105 -1.86 -13.57 4.60
CA LYS A 105 -1.71 -14.71 5.51
C LYS A 105 -2.90 -15.67 5.45
N THR A 106 -4.10 -15.14 5.24
CA THR A 106 -5.31 -15.95 5.11
C THR A 106 -5.24 -16.83 3.85
N ILE A 107 -4.83 -16.27 2.70
CA ILE A 107 -4.67 -17.07 1.47
C ILE A 107 -3.50 -18.03 1.57
N GLU A 108 -2.37 -17.64 2.16
CA GLU A 108 -1.25 -18.56 2.37
C GLU A 108 -1.65 -19.75 3.25
N GLN A 109 -2.50 -19.52 4.27
CA GLN A 109 -2.94 -20.57 5.18
C GLN A 109 -4.08 -21.44 4.63
N PHE A 110 -5.01 -20.87 3.85
CA PHE A 110 -6.25 -21.55 3.45
C PHE A 110 -6.45 -21.67 1.93
N GLY A 111 -5.62 -21.01 1.11
CA GLY A 111 -5.74 -21.00 -0.35
C GLY A 111 -5.32 -22.31 -1.03
N HIS A 112 -4.60 -23.18 -0.33
CA HIS A 112 -4.22 -24.51 -0.82
C HIS A 112 -5.32 -25.59 -0.62
N GLY A 113 -6.53 -25.20 -0.19
CA GLY A 113 -7.57 -26.11 0.31
C GLY A 113 -8.68 -26.51 -0.66
N THR A 114 -8.66 -26.09 -1.92
CA THR A 114 -9.70 -26.43 -2.91
C THR A 114 -9.23 -27.51 -3.89
N GLU A 115 -8.82 -28.67 -3.36
CA GLU A 115 -9.07 -29.95 -4.05
C GLU A 115 -10.43 -30.46 -3.54
N LEU A 116 -11.50 -30.17 -4.28
CA LEU A 116 -12.81 -30.82 -4.13
C LEU A 116 -13.09 -31.68 -5.38
#